data_AF-A0A1Q6LCR9-F1
#
_entry.id   AF-A0A1Q6LCR9-F1
#
_cell.length_a   1.000
_cell.length_b   1.000
_cell.length_c   1.000
_cell.angle_alpha   90.00
_cell.angle_beta   90.00
_cell.angle_gamma   90.00
#
_symmetry.space_group_name_H-M   'P 1'
#
loop_
_entity.id
_entity.type
_entity.pdbx_description
1 polymer ?
#
loop_
_entity_poly.entity_id
_entity_poly.type
_entity_poly.pdbx_seq_one_letter_code
_entity_poly.pdbx_strand_id
1 'polypeptide(L)'
;MEKAQKSSLLRGICYILIPILVLMMLISVADEILKSEYGEFKTKKEFAQTEYFSRQYFQTIISDLRYIENLKEENNQLYSKYIQIQDDNLKIYYENTYYDRDISSGISYVIKNKKDGKIYTNIKINNVDEEINNIKSGEIYWCYKDGSIETNIEKLNQENAKYIYSIYESEYNISEYSNYEVYTKFDIEKVSQKSKMILANIVRDITKNMENSEYTISICMILLIAIIIYLIWSIGHKKGKEEIEITSIDKIPYEVLVVGFTIVIVVFAEILFSIFSSLNDIPINLVIGGLVGTYLVIYISLLVIVVSTIRRIKGKIFFRSFLIYRIGKFIKKDTTKFFR
;
A
#
# COMPACT_ATOMS: atom_id res chain seq x y z
N MET A 1 -34.23 27.28 -4.67
CA MET A 1 -34.09 25.84 -4.99
C MET A 1 -34.12 25.56 -6.49
N GLU A 2 -35.14 26.00 -7.23
CA GLU A 2 -35.30 25.67 -8.67
C GLU A 2 -34.11 26.07 -9.58
N LYS A 3 -33.46 27.21 -9.30
CA LYS A 3 -32.24 27.64 -10.02
C LYS A 3 -31.08 26.65 -9.84
N ALA A 4 -30.91 26.07 -8.66
CA ALA A 4 -29.85 25.10 -8.37
C ALA A 4 -30.13 23.74 -9.03
N GLN A 5 -31.39 23.30 -9.06
CA GLN A 5 -31.82 22.07 -9.73
C GLN A 5 -31.60 22.11 -11.24
N LYS A 6 -31.82 23.27 -11.87
CA LYS A 6 -31.69 23.46 -13.32
C LYS A 6 -30.27 23.88 -13.75
N SER A 7 -29.33 24.03 -12.82
CA SER A 7 -27.96 24.49 -13.08
C SER A 7 -27.07 23.37 -13.62
N SER A 8 -26.58 23.51 -14.86
CA SER A 8 -25.56 22.62 -15.42
C SER A 8 -24.19 22.82 -14.80
N LEU A 9 -23.84 24.06 -14.46
CA LEU A 9 -22.55 24.41 -13.86
C LEU A 9 -22.38 23.77 -12.48
N LEU A 10 -23.42 23.84 -11.63
CA LEU A 10 -23.36 23.23 -10.30
C LEU A 10 -23.23 21.70 -10.37
N ARG A 11 -23.95 21.05 -11.30
CA ARG A 11 -23.74 19.61 -11.57
C ARG A 11 -22.32 19.30 -12.02
N GLY A 12 -21.76 20.11 -12.92
CA GLY A 12 -20.38 19.97 -13.37
C GLY A 12 -19.38 20.04 -12.21
N ILE A 13 -19.53 21.02 -11.33
CA ILE A 13 -18.71 21.14 -10.11
C ILE A 13 -18.87 19.89 -9.23
N CYS A 14 -20.09 19.42 -9.00
CA CYS A 14 -20.32 18.20 -8.22
C CYS A 14 -19.64 16.97 -8.83
N TYR A 15 -19.69 16.79 -10.15
CA TYR A 15 -18.99 15.69 -10.83
C TYR A 15 -17.47 15.79 -10.69
N ILE A 16 -16.90 17.00 -10.66
CA ILE A 16 -15.46 17.18 -10.42
C ILE A 16 -15.09 16.95 -8.95
N LEU A 17 -15.94 17.37 -8.02
CA LEU A 17 -15.67 17.23 -6.58
C LEU A 17 -15.74 15.79 -6.08
N ILE A 18 -16.62 14.95 -6.63
CA ILE A 18 -16.74 13.54 -6.20
C ILE A 18 -15.38 12.82 -6.22
N PRO A 19 -14.64 12.76 -7.35
CA PRO A 19 -13.39 12.02 -7.38
C PRO A 19 -12.32 12.62 -6.48
N ILE A 20 -12.33 13.93 -6.24
CA ILE A 20 -11.40 14.59 -5.32
C ILE A 20 -11.69 14.19 -3.87
N LEU A 21 -12.96 14.26 -3.45
CA LEU A 21 -13.38 13.90 -2.09
C LEU A 21 -13.15 12.41 -1.80
N VAL A 22 -13.43 11.54 -2.77
CA VAL A 22 -13.15 10.10 -2.64
C VAL A 22 -11.63 9.86 -2.52
N LEU A 23 -10.81 10.54 -3.33
CA LEU A 23 -9.35 10.39 -3.25
C LEU A 23 -8.81 10.88 -1.90
N MET A 24 -9.27 12.03 -1.41
CA MET A 24 -8.91 12.52 -0.08
C MET A 24 -9.27 11.52 1.01
N MET A 25 -10.48 10.95 0.95
CA MET A 25 -10.92 9.93 1.90
C MET A 25 -10.05 8.67 1.83
N LEU A 26 -9.70 8.18 0.63
CA LEU A 26 -8.82 7.01 0.46
C LEU A 26 -7.40 7.28 1.00
N ILE A 27 -6.85 8.47 0.79
CA ILE A 27 -5.55 8.86 1.35
C ILE A 27 -5.61 8.91 2.88
N SER A 28 -6.67 9.49 3.46
CA SER A 28 -6.85 9.51 4.91
C SER A 28 -7.02 8.10 5.50
N VAL A 29 -7.76 7.20 4.84
CA VAL A 29 -7.87 5.80 5.26
C VAL A 29 -6.52 5.09 5.19
N ALA A 30 -5.74 5.31 4.11
CA ALA A 30 -4.41 4.75 3.98
C ALA A 30 -3.48 5.25 5.09
N ASP A 31 -3.54 6.53 5.46
CA ASP A 31 -2.76 7.09 6.56
C ASP A 31 -3.09 6.43 7.91
N GLU A 32 -4.37 6.20 8.21
CA GLU A 32 -4.79 5.49 9.43
C GLU A 32 -4.30 4.03 9.45
N ILE A 33 -4.37 3.33 8.31
CA ILE A 33 -3.83 1.97 8.19
C ILE A 33 -2.31 2.00 8.43
N LEU A 34 -1.59 2.94 7.84
CA LEU A 34 -0.14 3.07 8.02
C LEU A 34 0.24 3.42 9.45
N LYS A 35 -0.53 4.29 10.13
CA LYS A 35 -0.35 4.59 11.56
C LYS A 35 -0.59 3.35 12.41
N SER A 36 -1.63 2.57 12.12
CA SER A 36 -1.91 1.32 12.83
C SER A 36 -0.85 0.24 12.60
N GLU A 37 -0.28 0.16 11.39
CA GLU A 37 0.69 -0.88 11.03
C GLU A 37 2.10 -0.53 11.51
N TYR A 38 2.55 0.69 11.23
CA TYR A 38 3.94 1.12 11.47
C TYR A 38 4.12 2.04 12.68
N GLY A 39 3.03 2.56 13.25
CA GLY A 39 3.07 3.61 14.28
C GLY A 39 3.11 5.03 13.71
N GLU A 40 2.95 6.00 14.61
CA GLU A 40 3.06 7.42 14.29
C GLU A 40 4.53 7.87 14.20
N PHE A 41 4.86 8.53 13.10
CA PHE A 41 6.19 9.09 12.79
C PHE A 41 6.09 10.13 11.66
N LYS A 42 6.77 11.26 11.78
CA LYS A 42 6.72 12.35 10.78
C LYS A 42 7.92 12.32 9.84
N THR A 43 8.97 11.62 10.21
CA THR A 43 10.23 11.58 9.47
C THR A 43 10.77 10.16 9.34
N LYS A 44 11.66 9.94 8.36
CA LYS A 44 12.39 8.68 8.20
C LYS A 44 13.12 8.26 9.49
N LYS A 45 13.71 9.22 10.23
CA LYS A 45 14.39 8.92 11.50
C LYS A 45 13.41 8.45 12.59
N GLU A 46 12.24 9.06 12.67
CA GLU A 46 11.20 8.65 13.62
C GLU A 46 10.65 7.25 13.30
N PHE A 47 10.63 6.81 12.02
CA PHE A 47 10.26 5.44 11.67
C PHE A 47 11.14 4.40 12.39
N ALA A 48 12.46 4.65 12.44
CA ALA A 48 13.40 3.78 13.13
C ALA A 48 13.19 3.72 14.64
N GLN A 49 12.39 4.64 15.20
CA GLN A 49 12.05 4.69 16.62
C GLN A 49 10.68 4.05 16.90
N THR A 50 10.00 3.51 15.88
CA THR A 50 8.71 2.84 16.06
C THR A 50 8.86 1.44 16.68
N GLU A 51 7.81 0.98 17.35
CA GLU A 51 7.73 -0.40 17.85
C GLU A 51 7.71 -1.42 16.71
N TYR A 52 7.06 -1.09 15.58
CA TYR A 52 7.07 -1.91 14.38
C TYR A 52 8.51 -2.16 13.89
N PHE A 53 9.27 -1.07 13.69
CA PHE A 53 10.64 -1.17 13.21
C PHE A 53 11.49 -2.00 14.18
N SER A 54 11.44 -1.66 15.47
CA SER A 54 12.22 -2.35 16.50
C SER A 54 11.94 -3.84 16.53
N ARG A 55 10.66 -4.23 16.39
CA ARG A 55 10.24 -5.64 16.30
C ARG A 55 10.82 -6.33 15.05
N GLN A 56 10.60 -5.76 13.86
CA GLN A 56 11.05 -6.38 12.61
C GLN A 56 12.57 -6.46 12.51
N TYR A 57 13.25 -5.39 12.92
CA TYR A 57 14.71 -5.30 12.96
C TYR A 57 15.29 -6.38 13.86
N PHE A 58 14.76 -6.49 15.08
CA PHE A 58 15.22 -7.44 16.06
C PHE A 58 14.89 -8.90 15.70
N GLN A 59 13.69 -9.18 15.17
CA GLN A 59 13.32 -10.50 14.65
C GLN A 59 14.27 -10.97 13.54
N THR A 60 14.71 -10.06 12.67
CA THR A 60 15.68 -10.37 11.62
C THR A 60 17.02 -10.81 12.22
N ILE A 61 17.52 -10.07 13.22
CA ILE A 61 18.78 -10.40 13.90
C ILE A 61 18.70 -11.77 14.59
N ILE A 62 17.63 -12.03 15.34
CA ILE A 62 17.48 -13.30 16.05
C ILE A 62 17.31 -14.48 15.07
N SER A 63 16.57 -14.29 13.98
CA SER A 63 16.46 -15.30 12.92
C SER A 63 17.83 -15.67 12.35
N ASP A 64 18.72 -14.69 12.19
CA ASP A 64 20.06 -14.90 11.65
C ASP A 64 20.98 -15.60 12.65
N LEU A 65 20.93 -15.22 13.93
CA LEU A 65 21.64 -15.91 15.00
C LEU A 65 21.22 -17.38 15.15
N ARG A 66 19.90 -17.64 15.12
CA ARG A 66 19.37 -19.01 15.17
C ARG A 66 19.81 -19.82 13.96
N TYR A 67 19.85 -19.22 12.77
CA TYR A 67 20.37 -19.89 11.59
C TYR A 67 21.84 -20.25 11.77
N ILE A 68 22.66 -19.30 12.22
CA ILE A 68 24.10 -19.49 12.47
C ILE A 68 24.35 -20.58 13.51
N GLU A 69 23.61 -20.60 14.61
CA GLU A 69 23.77 -21.61 15.67
C GLU A 69 23.43 -23.03 15.18
N ASN A 70 22.45 -23.15 14.27
CA ASN A 70 22.04 -24.43 13.70
C ASN A 70 22.90 -24.87 12.49
N LEU A 71 23.92 -24.11 12.09
CA LEU A 71 24.86 -24.54 11.06
C LEU A 71 25.68 -25.74 11.57
N LYS A 72 25.29 -26.95 11.15
CA LYS A 72 26.09 -28.16 11.37
C LYS A 72 27.19 -28.25 10.32
N GLU A 73 28.42 -28.56 10.74
CA GLU A 73 29.59 -28.76 9.86
C GLU A 73 29.53 -30.05 9.01
N GLU A 74 28.40 -30.76 8.98
CA GLU A 74 28.30 -32.05 8.29
C GLU A 74 28.14 -31.89 6.77
N ASN A 75 29.20 -32.29 6.06
CA ASN A 75 29.28 -32.55 4.62
C ASN A 75 29.14 -31.32 3.70
N ASN A 76 30.24 -30.56 3.52
CA ASN A 76 30.80 -29.90 2.32
C ASN A 76 29.91 -29.50 1.09
N GLN A 77 28.60 -29.48 1.21
CA GLN A 77 27.63 -28.95 0.27
C GLN A 77 26.86 -27.88 1.02
N LEU A 78 27.43 -26.67 1.00
CA LEU A 78 26.75 -25.44 1.37
C LEU A 78 25.45 -25.31 0.55
N TYR A 79 24.33 -25.79 1.09
CA TYR A 79 23.01 -25.20 0.83
C TYR A 79 22.83 -23.90 1.63
N SER A 80 23.93 -23.32 2.15
CA SER A 80 23.91 -22.37 3.23
C SER A 80 23.81 -20.93 2.74
N LYS A 81 22.98 -20.17 3.45
CA LYS A 81 22.87 -18.70 3.42
C LYS A 81 24.22 -17.99 3.42
N TYR A 82 25.29 -18.61 3.93
CA TYR A 82 26.64 -18.05 4.01
C TYR A 82 27.67 -18.86 3.23
N ILE A 83 28.61 -18.18 2.56
CA ILE A 83 29.81 -18.73 1.92
C ILE A 83 31.05 -18.34 2.72
N GLN A 84 31.95 -19.29 2.96
CA GLN A 84 33.23 -19.01 3.60
C GLN A 84 34.17 -18.24 2.64
N ILE A 85 34.68 -17.11 3.12
CA ILE A 85 35.75 -16.33 2.51
C ILE A 85 36.91 -16.34 3.51
N GLN A 86 38.08 -16.83 3.09
CA GLN A 86 39.26 -16.91 3.95
C GLN A 86 40.14 -15.68 3.69
N ASP A 87 40.46 -14.95 4.76
CA ASP A 87 41.37 -13.80 4.71
C ASP A 87 42.42 -13.94 5.82
N ASP A 88 43.67 -14.18 5.44
CA ASP A 88 44.92 -14.08 6.22
C ASP A 88 44.93 -14.50 7.71
N ASN A 89 44.06 -15.45 8.11
CA ASN A 89 43.89 -16.16 9.41
C ASN A 89 42.49 -16.06 10.04
N LEU A 90 41.57 -15.27 9.48
CA LEU A 90 40.18 -15.15 9.94
C LEU A 90 39.24 -15.99 9.06
N LYS A 91 38.32 -16.73 9.70
CA LYS A 91 37.23 -17.44 9.01
C LYS A 91 36.01 -16.53 8.92
N ILE A 92 35.85 -15.87 7.78
CA ILE A 92 34.73 -14.97 7.49
C ILE A 92 33.70 -15.73 6.65
N TYR A 93 32.43 -15.58 6.97
CA TYR A 93 31.30 -16.20 6.28
C TYR A 93 30.39 -15.08 5.76
N TYR A 94 30.35 -14.92 4.45
CA TYR A 94 29.60 -13.88 3.77
C TYR A 94 28.22 -14.39 3.32
N GLU A 95 27.16 -13.64 3.59
CA GLU A 95 25.80 -13.99 3.16
C GLU A 95 25.68 -14.00 1.63
N ASN A 96 25.38 -15.17 1.06
CA ASN A 96 25.24 -15.39 -0.38
C ASN A 96 23.78 -15.51 -0.84
N THR A 97 22.81 -15.56 0.08
CA THR A 97 21.38 -15.55 -0.30
C THR A 97 20.80 -14.16 -0.18
N TYR A 98 20.27 -13.65 -1.28
CA TYR A 98 19.50 -12.41 -1.30
C TYR A 98 18.04 -12.72 -0.93
N TYR A 99 17.70 -12.66 0.37
CA TYR A 99 16.31 -12.63 0.79
C TYR A 99 15.83 -11.18 0.82
N ASP A 100 15.06 -10.81 -0.19
CA ASP A 100 14.43 -9.50 -0.30
C ASP A 100 13.26 -9.37 0.70
N ARG A 101 13.57 -9.17 1.99
CA ARG A 101 12.55 -8.79 3.00
C ARG A 101 12.64 -7.29 3.29
N ASP A 102 11.47 -6.71 3.55
CA ASP A 102 11.20 -5.26 3.69
C ASP A 102 12.34 -4.51 4.40
N ILE A 103 12.57 -4.77 5.69
CA ILE A 103 13.60 -4.09 6.51
C ILE A 103 14.98 -4.78 6.38
N SER A 104 15.05 -6.10 6.18
CA SER A 104 16.32 -6.84 6.20
C SER A 104 17.32 -6.35 5.14
N SER A 105 16.81 -5.92 3.99
CA SER A 105 17.63 -5.34 2.91
C SER A 105 18.42 -4.08 3.31
N GLY A 106 17.97 -3.36 4.34
CA GLY A 106 18.68 -2.22 4.92
C GLY A 106 19.64 -2.57 6.04
N ILE A 107 19.62 -3.80 6.56
CA ILE A 107 20.45 -4.19 7.70
C ILE A 107 21.81 -4.63 7.20
N SER A 108 22.86 -3.96 7.66
CA SER A 108 24.24 -4.45 7.53
C SER A 108 24.69 -4.99 8.88
N TYR A 109 25.32 -6.17 8.91
CA TYR A 109 25.73 -6.79 10.17
C TYR A 109 27.10 -7.45 10.15
N VAL A 110 27.68 -7.54 11.34
CA VAL A 110 28.85 -8.36 11.69
C VAL A 110 28.51 -9.13 12.96
N ILE A 111 28.56 -10.46 12.89
CA ILE A 111 28.29 -11.36 14.02
C ILE A 111 29.55 -12.17 14.28
N LYS A 112 30.12 -12.04 15.48
CA LYS A 112 31.30 -12.79 15.93
C LYS A 112 30.88 -13.92 16.86
N ASN A 113 31.26 -15.15 16.57
CA ASN A 113 31.11 -16.26 17.49
C ASN A 113 32.33 -16.33 18.43
N LYS A 114 32.11 -16.12 19.73
CA LYS A 114 33.19 -16.14 20.73
C LYS A 114 33.80 -17.53 20.94
N LYS A 115 33.08 -18.60 20.61
CA LYS A 115 33.54 -19.99 20.81
C LYS A 115 34.64 -20.40 19.83
N ASP A 116 34.46 -20.09 18.56
CA ASP A 116 35.34 -20.55 17.47
C ASP A 116 35.99 -19.41 16.66
N GLY A 117 35.70 -18.16 17.02
CA GLY A 117 36.25 -16.97 16.37
C GLY A 117 35.71 -16.72 14.96
N LYS A 118 34.71 -17.49 14.50
CA LYS A 118 34.10 -17.30 13.17
C LYS A 118 33.31 -15.99 13.12
N ILE A 119 33.37 -15.34 11.96
CA ILE A 119 32.66 -14.08 11.70
C ILE A 119 31.64 -14.32 10.60
N TYR A 120 30.40 -13.88 10.82
CA TYR A 120 29.31 -13.94 9.84
C TYR A 120 28.87 -12.52 9.49
N THR A 121 28.72 -12.23 8.20
CA THR A 121 28.43 -10.86 7.74
C THR A 121 27.73 -10.86 6.39
N ASN A 122 27.05 -9.77 6.06
CA ASN A 122 26.49 -9.50 4.73
C ASN A 122 27.13 -8.27 4.05
N ILE A 123 28.22 -7.75 4.61
CA ILE A 123 29.02 -6.68 4.03
C ILE A 123 30.42 -7.16 3.74
N LYS A 124 31.06 -6.55 2.73
CA LYS A 124 32.46 -6.85 2.43
C LYS A 124 33.33 -6.21 3.52
N ILE A 125 34.09 -7.03 4.23
CA ILE A 125 34.98 -6.59 5.30
C ILE A 125 36.43 -6.75 4.84
N ASN A 126 37.21 -5.68 4.93
CA ASN A 126 38.67 -5.73 4.80
C ASN A 126 39.35 -5.67 6.18
N ASN A 127 38.77 -4.92 7.12
CA ASN A 127 39.21 -4.84 8.51
C ASN A 127 38.00 -4.88 9.43
N VAL A 128 37.95 -5.90 10.29
CA VAL A 128 36.79 -6.17 11.15
C VAL A 128 36.57 -5.06 12.17
N ASP A 129 37.63 -4.54 12.78
CA ASP A 129 37.52 -3.55 13.84
C ASP A 129 37.15 -2.17 13.27
N GLU A 130 37.68 -1.83 12.09
CA GLU A 130 37.26 -0.64 11.34
C GLU A 130 35.77 -0.71 10.98
N GLU A 131 35.29 -1.84 10.47
CA GLU A 131 33.88 -2.01 10.12
C GLU A 131 32.94 -1.97 11.33
N ILE A 132 33.36 -2.50 12.48
CA ILE A 132 32.60 -2.37 13.73
C ILE A 132 32.47 -0.90 14.14
N ASN A 133 33.55 -0.12 14.03
CA ASN A 133 33.51 1.31 14.32
C ASN A 133 32.60 2.05 13.33
N ASN A 134 32.66 1.70 12.03
CA ASN A 134 31.78 2.25 11.00
C ASN A 134 30.30 1.94 11.27
N ILE A 135 30.00 0.75 11.81
CA ILE A 135 28.65 0.38 12.26
C ILE A 135 28.18 1.27 13.40
N LYS A 136 29.01 1.45 14.43
CA LYS A 136 28.66 2.27 15.60
C LYS A 136 28.52 3.77 15.29
N SER A 137 29.22 4.27 14.27
CA SER A 137 29.04 5.63 13.77
C SER A 137 27.81 5.81 12.87
N GLY A 138 27.09 4.72 12.57
CA GLY A 138 25.92 4.74 11.72
C GLY A 138 24.77 5.54 12.32
N GLU A 139 23.91 6.07 11.44
CA GLU A 139 22.75 6.88 11.86
C GLU A 139 21.75 6.09 12.69
N ILE A 140 21.57 4.80 12.39
CA ILE A 140 20.75 3.86 13.15
C ILE A 140 21.60 2.61 13.35
N TYR A 141 21.89 2.26 14.61
CA TYR A 141 22.71 1.12 14.94
C TYR A 141 22.21 0.39 16.18
N TRP A 142 22.53 -0.89 16.24
CA TRP A 142 22.28 -1.74 17.40
C TRP A 142 23.40 -2.76 17.54
N CYS A 143 23.99 -2.80 18.72
CA CYS A 143 25.08 -3.70 19.06
C CYS A 143 24.76 -4.48 20.33
N TYR A 144 25.12 -5.75 20.36
CA TYR A 144 25.06 -6.61 21.53
C TYR A 144 26.42 -7.22 21.78
N LYS A 145 26.96 -6.97 22.98
CA LYS A 145 28.24 -7.51 23.42
C LYS A 145 28.19 -7.77 24.91
N ASP A 146 28.63 -8.96 25.30
CA ASP A 146 28.80 -9.36 26.71
C ASP A 146 27.57 -9.07 27.58
N GLY A 147 26.38 -9.44 27.06
CA GLY A 147 25.11 -9.25 27.75
C GLY A 147 24.55 -7.83 27.71
N SER A 148 25.27 -6.88 27.12
CA SER A 148 24.91 -5.46 27.09
C SER A 148 24.53 -5.01 25.67
N ILE A 149 23.47 -4.22 25.58
CA ILE A 149 22.98 -3.60 24.35
C ILE A 149 23.43 -2.14 24.30
N GLU A 150 24.09 -1.76 23.21
CA GLU A 150 24.48 -0.39 22.86
C GLU A 150 23.76 0.00 21.55
N THR A 151 22.95 1.06 21.58
CA THR A 151 22.02 1.38 20.50
C THR A 151 21.53 2.82 20.58
N ASN A 152 21.13 3.37 19.43
CA ASN A 152 20.38 4.62 19.35
C ASN A 152 18.90 4.42 18.91
N ILE A 153 18.43 3.18 18.95
CA ILE A 153 17.02 2.79 18.76
C ILE A 153 16.35 2.75 20.14
N GLU A 154 15.54 3.76 20.45
CA GLU A 154 14.91 3.98 21.76
C GLU A 154 14.07 2.78 22.20
N LYS A 155 13.27 2.23 21.28
CA LYS A 155 12.38 1.09 21.55
C LYS A 155 13.10 -0.26 21.54
N LEU A 156 14.39 -0.32 21.19
CA LEU A 156 15.21 -1.54 21.15
C LEU A 156 16.48 -1.36 21.98
N ASN A 157 16.33 -1.02 23.26
CA ASN A 157 17.42 -0.87 24.23
C ASN A 157 17.45 -2.03 25.24
N GLN A 158 18.40 -1.99 26.19
CA GLN A 158 18.58 -3.04 27.22
C GLN A 158 17.29 -3.34 28.00
N GLU A 159 16.50 -2.31 28.33
CA GLU A 159 15.28 -2.45 29.11
C GLU A 159 14.12 -2.98 28.25
N ASN A 160 14.00 -2.51 27.01
CA ASN A 160 12.87 -2.79 26.13
C ASN A 160 13.00 -4.09 25.34
N ALA A 161 14.24 -4.52 25.02
CA ALA A 161 14.48 -5.75 24.26
C ALA A 161 13.79 -6.96 24.91
N LYS A 162 13.70 -6.98 26.25
CA LYS A 162 13.04 -8.05 27.02
C LYS A 162 11.52 -8.19 26.78
N TYR A 163 10.87 -7.15 26.29
CA TYR A 163 9.42 -7.13 26.04
C TYR A 163 9.06 -7.38 24.57
N ILE A 164 10.00 -7.15 23.64
CA ILE A 164 9.81 -7.49 22.23
C ILE A 164 9.63 -9.01 22.07
N TYR A 165 10.15 -9.81 23.02
CA TYR A 165 10.02 -11.26 23.10
C TYR A 165 8.60 -11.77 23.38
N SER A 166 7.74 -11.05 24.10
CA SER A 166 6.51 -11.63 24.68
C SER A 166 5.31 -11.67 23.73
N ILE A 167 5.43 -11.14 22.51
CA ILE A 167 4.29 -10.94 21.59
C ILE A 167 4.09 -12.11 20.62
N TYR A 168 5.11 -12.94 20.38
CA TYR A 168 5.01 -14.15 19.58
C TYR A 168 5.44 -15.30 20.47
N GLU A 169 4.57 -16.29 20.69
CA GLU A 169 4.69 -17.43 21.62
C GLU A 169 5.93 -18.35 21.42
N SER A 170 6.98 -17.90 20.74
CA SER A 170 8.26 -18.57 20.57
C SER A 170 9.41 -17.78 21.23
N GLU A 171 10.15 -18.47 22.09
CA GLU A 171 11.35 -18.03 22.80
C GLU A 171 12.38 -17.39 21.85
N TYR A 172 12.46 -16.06 21.84
CA TYR A 172 13.45 -15.33 21.02
C TYR A 172 14.46 -14.59 21.88
N ASN A 173 14.86 -15.08 23.05
CA ASN A 173 15.64 -14.30 24.00
C ASN A 173 17.11 -14.08 23.55
N ILE A 174 17.54 -12.82 23.35
CA ILE A 174 18.94 -12.51 22.96
C ILE A 174 19.97 -13.05 23.96
N SER A 175 19.59 -13.23 25.24
CA SER A 175 20.51 -13.74 26.26
C SER A 175 21.00 -15.17 25.97
N GLU A 176 20.21 -15.96 25.24
CA GLU A 176 20.62 -17.31 24.79
C GLU A 176 21.83 -17.24 23.85
N TYR A 177 21.96 -16.13 23.13
CA TYR A 177 23.06 -15.85 22.20
C TYR A 177 24.23 -15.10 22.86
N SER A 178 24.40 -15.21 24.18
CA SER A 178 25.52 -14.60 24.94
C SER A 178 26.92 -14.98 24.43
N ASN A 179 27.04 -16.06 23.66
CA ASN A 179 28.26 -16.50 23.00
C ASN A 179 28.57 -15.73 21.71
N TYR A 180 27.68 -14.84 21.27
CA TYR A 180 27.85 -14.02 20.06
C TYR A 180 28.04 -12.55 20.43
N GLU A 181 28.88 -11.86 19.68
CA GLU A 181 28.88 -10.40 19.60
C GLU A 181 28.20 -10.00 18.29
N VAL A 182 27.25 -9.07 18.35
CA VAL A 182 26.44 -8.67 17.21
C VAL A 182 26.58 -7.17 17.01
N TYR A 183 26.90 -6.76 15.79
CA TYR A 183 27.03 -5.37 15.40
C TYR A 183 26.18 -5.15 14.18
N THR A 184 25.22 -4.22 14.24
CA THR A 184 24.31 -3.95 13.13
C THR A 184 24.11 -2.47 12.91
N LYS A 185 23.97 -2.06 11.65
CA LYS A 185 23.49 -0.73 11.25
C LYS A 185 22.34 -0.85 10.25
N PHE A 186 21.45 0.14 10.26
CA PHE A 186 20.35 0.23 9.32
C PHE A 186 20.56 1.38 8.32
N ASP A 187 20.49 1.05 7.04
CA ASP A 187 20.45 2.00 5.94
C ASP A 187 19.00 2.20 5.50
N ILE A 188 18.40 3.28 6.01
CA ILE A 188 17.02 3.63 5.67
C ILE A 188 16.85 4.05 4.21
N GLU A 189 17.91 4.53 3.56
CA GLU A 189 17.83 4.95 2.16
C GLU A 189 17.63 3.73 1.26
N LYS A 190 18.35 2.62 1.51
CA LYS A 190 18.16 1.35 0.80
C LYS A 190 16.73 0.81 0.89
N VAL A 191 16.09 0.91 2.05
CA VAL A 191 14.71 0.44 2.25
C VAL A 191 13.69 1.44 1.70
N SER A 192 13.97 2.74 1.85
CA SER A 192 13.07 3.80 1.40
C SER A 192 12.95 3.90 -0.13
N GLN A 193 13.87 3.32 -0.89
CA GLN A 193 13.83 3.27 -2.35
C GLN A 193 12.88 2.20 -2.91
N LYS A 194 12.31 1.32 -2.06
CA LYS A 194 11.28 0.36 -2.49
C LYS A 194 9.94 1.06 -2.68
N SER A 195 9.26 0.80 -3.79
CA SER A 195 8.02 1.48 -4.18
C SER A 195 6.92 1.48 -3.11
N LYS A 196 6.80 0.41 -2.30
CA LYS A 196 5.85 0.34 -1.18
C LYS A 196 6.16 1.39 -0.10
N MET A 197 7.43 1.54 0.27
CA MET A 197 7.87 2.55 1.23
C MET A 197 7.83 3.96 0.64
N ILE A 198 8.13 4.13 -0.65
CA ILE A 198 7.95 5.42 -1.32
C ILE A 198 6.47 5.82 -1.29
N LEU A 199 5.55 4.90 -1.61
CA LEU A 199 4.11 5.18 -1.58
C LEU A 199 3.63 5.53 -0.16
N ALA A 200 4.08 4.78 0.86
CA ALA A 200 3.78 5.09 2.25
C ALA A 200 4.29 6.47 2.65
N ASN A 201 5.52 6.84 2.25
CA ASN A 201 6.08 8.17 2.51
C ASN A 201 5.29 9.26 1.78
N ILE A 202 4.84 9.04 0.54
CA ILE A 202 4.00 9.99 -0.19
C ILE A 202 2.67 10.22 0.53
N VAL A 203 2.00 9.15 0.97
CA VAL A 203 0.76 9.25 1.74
C VAL A 203 1.00 10.10 2.99
N ARG A 204 2.05 9.79 3.76
CA ARG A 204 2.43 10.55 4.96
C ARG A 204 2.79 11.99 4.67
N ASP A 205 3.49 12.27 3.57
CA ASP A 205 3.87 13.64 3.21
C ASP A 205 2.65 14.49 2.83
N ILE A 206 1.61 13.87 2.26
CA ILE A 206 0.34 14.53 1.99
C ILE A 206 -0.44 14.77 3.29
N THR A 207 -0.44 13.78 4.20
CA THR A 207 -1.23 13.84 5.44
C THR A 207 -0.54 14.51 6.61
N LYS A 208 0.79 14.74 6.60
CA LYS A 208 1.52 15.34 7.74
C LYS A 208 1.01 16.71 8.16
N ASN A 209 0.40 17.44 7.23
CA ASN A 209 -0.19 18.76 7.47
C ASN A 209 -1.71 18.68 7.74
N MET A 210 -2.30 17.49 7.64
CA MET A 210 -3.68 17.22 8.03
C MET A 210 -3.64 16.84 9.51
N GLU A 211 -3.68 17.83 10.40
CA GLU A 211 -3.66 17.62 11.87
C GLU A 211 -4.73 16.62 12.36
N ASN A 212 -5.78 16.36 11.56
CA ASN A 212 -6.79 15.36 11.84
C ASN A 212 -7.28 14.63 10.58
N SER A 213 -6.50 13.64 10.11
CA SER A 213 -6.87 12.72 9.03
C SER A 213 -8.21 12.02 9.29
N GLU A 214 -8.50 11.67 10.55
CA GLU A 214 -9.74 11.01 10.98
C GLU A 214 -11.00 11.83 10.68
N TYR A 215 -11.00 13.14 10.97
CA TYR A 215 -12.16 14.00 10.67
C TYR A 215 -12.33 14.23 9.17
N THR A 216 -11.24 14.17 8.40
CA THR A 216 -11.28 14.34 6.93
C THR A 216 -12.16 13.28 6.28
N ILE A 217 -12.11 12.03 6.76
CA ILE A 217 -12.97 10.93 6.29
C ILE A 217 -14.44 11.29 6.49
N SER A 218 -14.80 11.72 7.71
CA SER A 218 -16.18 12.07 8.08
C SER A 218 -16.70 13.27 7.28
N ILE A 219 -15.90 14.32 7.13
CA ILE A 219 -16.25 15.53 6.36
C ILE A 219 -16.48 15.18 4.89
N CYS A 220 -15.56 14.41 4.27
CA CYS A 220 -15.69 13.99 2.88
C CYS A 220 -16.95 13.15 2.69
N MET A 221 -17.28 12.25 3.62
CA MET A 221 -18.49 11.42 3.54
C MET A 221 -19.77 12.26 3.60
N ILE A 222 -19.86 13.23 4.51
CA ILE A 222 -21.01 14.13 4.62
C ILE A 222 -21.18 14.95 3.33
N LEU A 223 -20.09 15.51 2.80
CA LEU A 223 -20.11 16.27 1.55
C LEU A 223 -20.51 15.40 0.35
N LEU A 224 -20.00 14.16 0.27
CA LEU A 224 -20.38 13.20 -0.77
C LEU A 224 -21.87 12.86 -0.71
N ILE A 225 -22.43 12.62 0.48
CA ILE A 225 -23.86 12.38 0.66
C ILE A 225 -24.68 13.58 0.18
N ALA A 226 -24.30 14.80 0.58
CA ALA A 226 -24.97 16.03 0.14
C ALA A 226 -24.92 16.19 -1.39
N ILE A 227 -23.77 15.92 -2.01
CA ILE A 227 -23.59 15.94 -3.47
C ILE A 227 -24.47 14.88 -4.14
N ILE A 228 -24.52 13.65 -3.62
CA ILE A 228 -25.33 12.56 -4.16
C ILE A 228 -26.82 12.93 -4.12
N ILE A 229 -27.32 13.42 -2.98
CA ILE A 229 -28.71 13.88 -2.84
C ILE A 229 -29.01 14.98 -3.86
N TYR A 230 -28.13 15.99 -3.95
CA TYR A 230 -28.27 17.07 -4.92
C TYR A 230 -28.30 16.55 -6.36
N LEU A 231 -27.37 15.65 -6.73
CA LEU A 231 -27.28 15.11 -8.08
C LEU A 231 -28.51 14.27 -8.43
N ILE A 232 -28.96 13.38 -7.54
CA ILE A 232 -30.19 12.62 -7.72
C ILE A 232 -31.35 13.58 -7.97
N TRP A 233 -31.47 14.68 -7.22
CA TRP A 233 -32.52 15.67 -7.39
C TRP A 233 -32.38 16.53 -8.68
N SER A 234 -31.16 16.86 -9.09
CA SER A 234 -30.84 17.77 -10.20
C SER A 234 -30.76 17.09 -11.57
N ILE A 235 -30.29 15.84 -11.64
CA ILE A 235 -30.08 15.11 -12.90
C ILE A 235 -31.37 15.07 -13.72
N GLY A 236 -31.24 15.37 -15.01
CA GLY A 236 -32.34 15.41 -15.98
C GLY A 236 -33.07 16.74 -16.07
N HIS A 237 -32.91 17.67 -15.11
CA HIS A 237 -33.55 18.97 -15.17
C HIS A 237 -32.69 20.00 -15.93
N LYS A 238 -33.31 20.74 -16.85
CA LYS A 238 -32.65 21.79 -17.65
C LYS A 238 -33.40 23.11 -17.54
N LYS A 239 -32.66 24.22 -17.58
CA LYS A 239 -33.27 25.56 -17.65
C LYS A 239 -34.15 25.67 -18.89
N GLY A 240 -35.39 26.14 -18.70
CA GLY A 240 -36.36 26.33 -19.79
C GLY A 240 -37.08 25.07 -20.27
N LYS A 241 -36.89 23.91 -19.61
CA LYS A 241 -37.64 22.67 -19.88
C LYS A 241 -38.22 22.11 -18.58
N GLU A 242 -39.52 21.81 -18.59
CA GLU A 242 -40.18 21.11 -17.47
C GLU A 242 -39.95 19.61 -17.56
N GLU A 243 -39.86 19.06 -18.77
CA GLU A 243 -39.60 17.65 -19.00
C GLU A 243 -38.15 17.25 -18.66
N ILE A 244 -38.00 15.98 -18.29
CA ILE A 244 -36.69 15.36 -18.04
C ILE A 244 -35.94 15.22 -19.36
N GLU A 245 -34.74 15.80 -19.42
CA GLU A 245 -33.86 15.69 -20.59
C GLU A 245 -33.31 14.28 -20.73
N ILE A 246 -33.74 13.60 -21.80
CA ILE A 246 -33.21 12.32 -22.25
C ILE A 246 -32.15 12.57 -23.34
N THR A 247 -30.97 12.00 -23.16
CA THR A 247 -29.81 12.18 -24.04
C THR A 247 -29.62 11.03 -25.04
N SER A 248 -28.64 11.13 -25.93
CA SER A 248 -28.30 10.07 -26.89
C SER A 248 -27.83 8.78 -26.21
N ILE A 249 -27.06 8.90 -25.11
CA ILE A 249 -26.62 7.77 -24.28
C ILE A 249 -27.84 7.01 -23.73
N ASP A 250 -28.91 7.73 -23.37
CA ASP A 250 -30.14 7.14 -22.84
C ASP A 250 -30.94 6.34 -23.90
N LYS A 251 -30.58 6.46 -25.19
CA LYS A 251 -31.18 5.69 -26.28
C LYS A 251 -30.55 4.30 -26.45
N ILE A 252 -29.35 4.07 -25.94
CA ILE A 252 -28.72 2.74 -25.94
C ILE A 252 -29.56 1.79 -25.07
N PRO A 253 -29.80 0.53 -25.45
CA PRO A 253 -30.43 -0.44 -24.56
C PRO A 253 -29.70 -0.48 -23.20
N TYR A 254 -30.46 -0.48 -22.10
CA TYR A 254 -29.87 -0.30 -20.78
C TYR A 254 -28.84 -1.39 -20.45
N GLU A 255 -29.13 -2.64 -20.81
CA GLU A 255 -28.26 -3.79 -20.61
C GLU A 255 -26.95 -3.64 -21.39
N VAL A 256 -27.01 -3.16 -22.64
CA VAL A 256 -25.82 -2.94 -23.47
C VAL A 256 -24.92 -1.86 -22.87
N LEU A 257 -25.53 -0.78 -22.37
CA LEU A 257 -24.79 0.30 -21.71
C LEU A 257 -24.11 -0.22 -20.43
N VAL A 258 -24.86 -0.89 -19.56
CA VAL A 258 -24.33 -1.41 -18.28
C VAL A 258 -23.23 -2.44 -18.55
N VAL A 259 -23.49 -3.46 -19.37
CA VAL A 259 -22.50 -4.50 -19.68
C VAL A 259 -21.25 -3.90 -20.30
N GLY A 260 -21.37 -2.98 -21.26
CA GLY A 260 -20.24 -2.33 -21.90
C GLY A 260 -19.33 -1.60 -20.90
N PHE A 261 -19.91 -0.78 -20.03
CA PHE A 261 -19.12 -0.06 -19.01
C PHE A 261 -18.65 -0.97 -17.87
N THR A 262 -19.39 -2.03 -17.52
CA THR A 262 -18.93 -3.03 -16.55
C THR A 262 -17.70 -3.77 -17.05
N ILE A 263 -17.62 -4.12 -18.34
CA ILE A 263 -16.42 -4.72 -18.94
C ILE A 263 -15.22 -3.76 -18.79
N VAL A 264 -15.41 -2.47 -19.09
CA VAL A 264 -14.35 -1.45 -18.91
C VAL A 264 -13.92 -1.39 -17.44
N ILE A 265 -14.86 -1.36 -16.50
CA ILE A 265 -14.55 -1.32 -15.06
C ILE A 265 -13.74 -2.56 -14.64
N VAL A 266 -14.13 -3.76 -15.09
CA VAL A 266 -13.44 -5.01 -14.76
C VAL A 266 -12.02 -5.01 -15.33
N VAL A 267 -11.84 -4.64 -16.60
CA VAL A 267 -10.50 -4.58 -17.23
C VAL A 267 -9.58 -3.62 -16.47
N PHE A 268 -10.08 -2.44 -16.11
CA PHE A 268 -9.29 -1.47 -15.37
C PHE A 268 -9.05 -1.88 -13.91
N ALA A 269 -9.97 -2.60 -13.27
CA ALA A 269 -9.75 -3.19 -11.96
C ALA A 269 -8.64 -4.26 -11.98
N GLU A 270 -8.57 -5.10 -13.03
CA GLU A 270 -7.48 -6.06 -13.22
C GLU A 270 -6.13 -5.36 -13.41
N ILE A 271 -6.09 -4.27 -14.18
CA ILE A 271 -4.88 -3.44 -14.33
C ILE A 271 -4.45 -2.89 -12.95
N LEU A 272 -5.39 -2.40 -12.14
CA LEU A 272 -5.11 -1.94 -10.78
C LEU A 272 -4.47 -3.05 -9.94
N PHE A 273 -5.04 -4.26 -9.98
CA PHE A 273 -4.54 -5.42 -9.24
C PHE A 273 -3.13 -5.83 -9.71
N SER A 274 -2.87 -5.77 -11.03
CA SER A 274 -1.54 -6.02 -11.59
C SER A 274 -0.50 -5.00 -11.12
N ILE A 275 -0.88 -3.71 -10.99
CA ILE A 275 0.01 -2.67 -10.44
C ILE A 275 0.34 -2.98 -8.98
N PHE A 276 -0.67 -3.35 -8.17
CA PHE A 276 -0.46 -3.68 -6.75
C PHE A 276 0.41 -4.92 -6.54
N SER A 277 0.24 -5.95 -7.36
CA SER A 277 1.05 -7.18 -7.27
C SER A 277 2.50 -6.99 -7.72
N SER A 278 2.78 -5.96 -8.52
CA SER A 278 4.11 -5.70 -9.09
C SER A 278 4.76 -4.42 -8.55
N LEU A 279 4.33 -3.94 -7.37
CA LEU A 279 4.77 -2.65 -6.82
C LEU A 279 6.30 -2.54 -6.75
N ASN A 280 7.00 -3.62 -6.37
CA ASN A 280 8.44 -3.61 -6.20
C ASN A 280 9.23 -3.56 -7.52
N ASP A 281 8.60 -3.92 -8.64
CA ASP A 281 9.28 -4.11 -9.93
C ASP A 281 9.02 -2.97 -10.93
N ILE A 282 8.09 -2.05 -10.61
CA ILE A 282 7.65 -0.99 -11.50
C ILE A 282 8.11 0.39 -10.98
N PRO A 283 8.61 1.29 -11.86
CA PRO A 283 8.92 2.67 -11.48
C PRO A 283 7.74 3.40 -10.82
N ILE A 284 7.98 4.09 -9.71
CA ILE A 284 6.93 4.74 -8.91
C ILE A 284 6.06 5.73 -9.70
N ASN A 285 6.64 6.45 -10.67
CA ASN A 285 5.89 7.38 -11.53
C ASN A 285 4.83 6.66 -12.37
N LEU A 286 5.12 5.44 -12.83
CA LEU A 286 4.17 4.60 -13.56
C LEU A 286 3.11 4.02 -12.62
N VAL A 287 3.47 3.68 -11.38
CA VAL A 287 2.51 3.27 -10.34
C VAL A 287 1.50 4.39 -10.09
N ILE A 288 1.98 5.61 -9.79
CA ILE A 288 1.11 6.76 -9.50
C ILE A 288 0.23 7.10 -10.71
N GLY A 289 0.82 7.20 -11.91
CA GLY A 289 0.09 7.48 -13.13
C GLY A 289 -0.96 6.41 -13.44
N GLY A 290 -0.61 5.13 -13.26
CA GLY A 290 -1.51 4.00 -13.42
C GLY A 290 -2.68 4.01 -12.44
N LEU A 291 -2.43 4.28 -11.15
CA LEU A 291 -3.47 4.40 -10.13
C LEU A 291 -4.45 5.53 -10.46
N VAL A 292 -3.95 6.73 -10.76
CA VAL A 292 -4.80 7.89 -11.08
C VAL A 292 -5.59 7.67 -12.36
N GLY A 293 -4.94 7.19 -13.42
CA GLY A 293 -5.60 6.93 -14.70
C GLY A 293 -6.70 5.90 -14.59
N THR A 294 -6.41 4.78 -13.93
CA THR A 294 -7.36 3.69 -13.70
C THR A 294 -8.55 4.14 -12.86
N TYR A 295 -8.28 4.87 -11.78
CA TYR A 295 -9.29 5.46 -10.93
C TYR A 295 -10.26 6.38 -11.69
N LEU A 296 -9.74 7.28 -12.53
CA LEU A 296 -10.55 8.21 -13.31
C LEU A 296 -11.41 7.49 -14.36
N VAL A 297 -10.88 6.45 -15.01
CA VAL A 297 -11.65 5.66 -15.99
C VAL A 297 -12.80 4.91 -15.33
N ILE A 298 -12.55 4.28 -14.18
CA ILE A 298 -13.60 3.61 -13.40
C ILE A 298 -14.66 4.62 -12.95
N TYR A 299 -14.23 5.78 -12.43
CA TYR A 299 -15.12 6.86 -12.02
C TYR A 299 -16.03 7.34 -13.16
N ILE A 300 -15.47 7.65 -14.34
CA ILE A 300 -16.23 8.10 -15.51
C ILE A 300 -17.22 7.03 -15.96
N SER A 301 -16.81 5.76 -15.96
CA SER A 301 -17.66 4.63 -16.34
C SER A 301 -18.87 4.50 -15.42
N LEU A 302 -18.65 4.56 -14.11
CA LEU A 302 -19.71 4.56 -13.10
C LEU A 302 -20.62 5.79 -13.23
N LEU A 303 -20.03 6.97 -13.47
CA LEU A 303 -20.78 8.20 -13.64
C LEU A 303 -21.77 8.10 -14.82
N VAL A 304 -21.32 7.56 -15.96
CA VAL A 304 -22.19 7.37 -17.13
C VAL A 304 -23.34 6.43 -16.83
N ILE A 305 -23.08 5.29 -16.17
CA ILE A 305 -24.12 4.35 -15.75
C ILE A 305 -25.13 5.05 -14.84
N VAL A 306 -24.67 5.65 -13.73
CA VAL A 306 -25.54 6.24 -12.70
C VAL A 306 -26.38 7.39 -13.26
N VAL A 307 -25.78 8.30 -14.03
CA VAL A 307 -26.49 9.44 -14.62
C VAL A 307 -27.56 8.97 -15.60
N SER A 308 -27.24 7.98 -16.45
CA SER A 308 -28.18 7.36 -17.39
C SER A 308 -29.34 6.69 -16.66
N THR A 309 -29.05 5.91 -15.61
CA THR A 309 -30.07 5.26 -14.77
C THR A 309 -31.03 6.26 -14.16
N ILE A 310 -30.52 7.32 -13.53
CA ILE A 310 -31.36 8.35 -12.88
C ILE A 310 -32.23 9.07 -13.92
N ARG A 311 -31.69 9.43 -15.09
CA ARG A 311 -32.49 10.05 -16.17
C ARG A 311 -33.60 9.13 -16.66
N ARG A 312 -33.30 7.85 -16.87
CA ARG A 312 -34.29 6.87 -17.35
C ARG A 312 -35.40 6.61 -16.34
N ILE A 313 -35.07 6.56 -15.04
CA ILE A 313 -36.06 6.43 -13.96
C ILE A 313 -36.96 7.66 -13.92
N LYS A 314 -36.37 8.86 -13.84
CA LYS A 314 -37.14 10.12 -13.78
C LYS A 314 -37.98 10.38 -15.02
N GLY A 315 -37.44 10.05 -16.20
CA GLY A 315 -38.15 10.14 -17.47
C GLY A 315 -39.19 9.05 -17.70
N LYS A 316 -39.38 8.12 -16.74
CA LYS A 316 -40.34 7.00 -16.83
C LYS A 316 -40.12 6.10 -18.06
N ILE A 317 -38.88 6.02 -18.55
CA ILE A 317 -38.50 5.19 -19.69
C ILE A 317 -37.64 3.99 -19.29
N PHE A 318 -37.29 3.83 -18.01
CA PHE A 318 -36.38 2.79 -17.52
C PHE A 318 -36.69 1.40 -18.09
N PHE A 319 -37.88 0.84 -17.80
CA PHE A 319 -38.29 -0.47 -18.33
C PHE A 319 -38.41 -0.51 -19.86
N ARG A 320 -38.81 0.60 -20.48
CA ARG A 320 -38.91 0.69 -21.95
C ARG A 320 -37.55 0.71 -22.64
N SER A 321 -36.51 0.97 -21.88
CA SER A 321 -35.15 1.12 -22.37
C SER A 321 -34.38 -0.20 -22.38
N PHE A 322 -34.95 -1.27 -21.83
CA PHE A 322 -34.39 -2.62 -21.89
C PHE A 322 -34.47 -3.20 -23.32
N LEU A 323 -33.44 -3.92 -23.72
CA LEU A 323 -33.35 -4.65 -24.98
C LEU A 323 -34.52 -5.63 -25.11
N ILE A 324 -34.83 -6.37 -24.04
CA ILE A 324 -35.90 -7.36 -24.06
C ILE A 324 -37.27 -6.73 -24.34
N TYR A 325 -37.52 -5.53 -23.79
CA TYR A 325 -38.73 -4.77 -24.07
C TYR A 325 -38.81 -4.34 -25.54
N ARG A 326 -37.68 -3.91 -26.12
CA ARG A 326 -37.61 -3.50 -27.54
C ARG A 326 -37.86 -4.68 -28.48
N ILE A 327 -37.25 -5.83 -28.19
CA ILE A 327 -37.47 -7.07 -28.95
C ILE A 327 -38.94 -7.50 -28.86
N GLY A 328 -39.51 -7.55 -27.65
CA GLY A 328 -40.91 -7.91 -27.47
C GLY A 328 -41.88 -6.97 -28.20
N LYS A 329 -41.61 -5.66 -28.19
CA LYS A 329 -42.39 -4.68 -28.95
C LYS A 329 -42.28 -4.89 -30.47
N PHE A 330 -41.10 -5.27 -30.95
CA PHE A 330 -40.87 -5.59 -32.36
C PHE A 330 -41.67 -6.83 -32.78
N ILE A 331 -41.54 -7.93 -32.02
CA ILE A 331 -42.30 -9.18 -32.26
C ILE A 331 -43.81 -8.91 -32.26
N LYS A 332 -44.32 -8.17 -31.28
CA LYS A 332 -45.75 -7.83 -31.20
C LYS A 332 -46.24 -7.04 -32.42
N LYS A 333 -45.41 -6.14 -32.96
CA LYS A 333 -45.75 -5.30 -34.12
C LYS A 333 -45.78 -6.13 -35.41
N ASP A 334 -44.89 -7.11 -35.54
CA ASP A 334 -44.84 -7.98 -36.70
C ASP A 334 -45.98 -9.02 -36.69
N THR A 335 -46.31 -9.60 -35.53
CA THR A 335 -47.47 -10.50 -35.43
C THR A 335 -48.79 -9.77 -35.71
N THR A 336 -48.98 -8.54 -35.19
CA THR A 336 -50.19 -7.76 -35.54
C THR A 336 -50.25 -7.29 -36.99
N LYS A 337 -49.13 -7.23 -37.70
CA LYS A 337 -49.11 -7.01 -39.16
C LYS A 337 -49.39 -8.28 -39.96
N PHE A 338 -49.06 -9.45 -39.41
CA PHE A 338 -49.23 -10.73 -40.10
C PHE A 338 -50.68 -11.27 -39.98
N PHE A 339 -51.39 -10.90 -38.92
CA PHE A 339 -52.81 -11.23 -38.68
C PHE A 339 -53.81 -10.17 -39.16
N ARG A 340 -53.33 -9.16 -39.91
CA ARG A 340 -54.14 -8.13 -40.58
C ARG A 340 -53.93 -8.22 -42.07
#